data_AF-A0A7Z8DUP1-F1
#
_entry.id   AF-A0A7Z8DUP1-F1
#
_cell.length_a   1.000
_cell.length_b   1.000
_cell.length_c   1.000
_cell.angle_alpha   90.00
_cell.angle_beta   90.00
_cell.angle_gamma   90.00
#
_symmetry.space_group_name_H-M   'P 1'
#
loop_
_entity.id
_entity.type
_entity.pdbx_description
1 polymer ?
#
loop_
_entity_poly.entity_id
_entity_poly.type
_entity_poly.pdbx_seq_one_letter_code
_entity_poly.pdbx_strand_id
1 'polypeptide(L)'
;MKEKITESDIEWILKDNQRQCYYILFMIVFCDDINTLIHQAYNYHEYVIEGKIINKKCSEQYKLMFSHFNPTVIHNLETIYEHIILYFISLDKNKAITQLDFLKSAWSNALKNNNHNWIDKSNEDQIDWIIEYYRKSNIELWFINNEDLDSKYHTCISILDLWQKNEHISKIGSKDYFIEKMKRSWSQQKYRLSVKDKKSINLRVDKEIEKKINKLCADSKLTKSQLIELAIEKINKSKH
;
A
#
# COMPACT_ATOMS: atom_id res chain seq x y z
N MET A 1 9.17 0.34 -42.50
CA MET A 1 8.42 0.99 -41.40
C MET A 1 8.32 -0.06 -40.30
N LYS A 2 8.84 0.19 -39.09
CA LYS A 2 8.68 -0.77 -37.98
C LYS A 2 7.18 -0.85 -37.68
N GLU A 3 6.59 -2.04 -37.73
CA GLU A 3 5.20 -2.21 -37.30
C GLU A 3 5.07 -1.72 -35.85
N LYS A 4 4.00 -1.00 -35.57
CA LYS A 4 3.65 -0.51 -34.23
C LYS A 4 2.49 -1.33 -33.68
N ILE A 5 2.35 -1.33 -32.36
CA ILE A 5 1.18 -1.88 -31.70
C ILE A 5 -0.08 -1.11 -32.11
N THR A 6 -1.21 -1.80 -32.04
CA THR A 6 -2.54 -1.31 -32.35
C THR A 6 -3.32 -1.02 -31.07
N GLU A 7 -4.45 -0.33 -31.18
CA GLU A 7 -5.34 -0.05 -30.05
C GLU A 7 -5.85 -1.33 -29.38
N SER A 8 -6.16 -2.37 -30.17
CA SER A 8 -6.57 -3.67 -29.65
C SER A 8 -5.50 -4.38 -28.81
N ASP A 9 -4.21 -4.08 -29.02
CA ASP A 9 -3.14 -4.67 -28.21
C ASP A 9 -3.13 -4.08 -26.77
N ILE A 10 -3.64 -2.85 -26.60
CA ILE A 10 -3.59 -2.09 -25.34
C ILE A 10 -4.96 -1.90 -24.68
N GLU A 11 -6.06 -2.26 -25.33
CA GLU A 11 -7.45 -2.06 -24.85
C GLU A 11 -7.73 -2.64 -23.46
N TRP A 12 -6.97 -3.67 -23.06
CA TRP A 12 -7.12 -4.30 -21.74
C TRP A 12 -6.60 -3.44 -20.59
N ILE A 13 -5.80 -2.39 -20.88
CA ILE A 13 -5.35 -1.40 -19.92
C ILE A 13 -6.43 -0.33 -19.80
N LEU A 14 -7.18 -0.36 -18.70
CA LEU A 14 -8.31 0.54 -18.49
C LEU A 14 -7.82 1.85 -17.88
N LYS A 15 -8.03 2.97 -18.59
CA LYS A 15 -7.65 4.32 -18.16
C LYS A 15 -8.20 4.69 -16.78
N ASP A 16 -9.43 4.29 -16.49
CA ASP A 16 -10.10 4.61 -15.23
C ASP A 16 -9.77 3.61 -14.10
N ASN A 17 -8.99 2.55 -14.39
CA ASN A 17 -8.56 1.60 -13.38
C ASN A 17 -7.24 2.03 -12.76
N GLN A 18 -7.35 2.85 -11.71
CA GLN A 18 -6.21 3.44 -11.01
C GLN A 18 -5.25 2.39 -10.44
N ARG A 19 -5.77 1.32 -9.84
CA ARG A 19 -4.95 0.20 -9.31
C ARG A 19 -4.13 -0.45 -10.43
N GLN A 20 -4.75 -0.73 -11.58
CA GLN A 20 -4.09 -1.33 -12.74
C GLN A 20 -3.01 -0.41 -13.32
N CYS A 21 -3.32 0.88 -13.48
CA CYS A 21 -2.37 1.87 -13.99
C CYS A 21 -1.14 1.97 -13.08
N TYR A 22 -1.33 2.09 -11.76
CA TYR A 22 -0.20 2.08 -10.82
C TYR A 22 0.58 0.77 -10.85
N TYR A 23 -0.10 -0.38 -10.91
CA TYR A 23 0.56 -1.68 -10.99
C TYR A 23 1.47 -1.79 -12.22
N ILE A 24 0.96 -1.43 -13.40
CA ILE A 24 1.73 -1.48 -14.66
C ILE A 24 2.88 -0.48 -14.62
N LEU A 25 2.63 0.76 -14.19
CA LEU A 25 3.69 1.76 -14.02
C LEU A 25 4.79 1.22 -13.12
N PHE A 26 4.45 0.61 -11.99
CA PHE A 26 5.41 0.08 -11.03
C PHE A 26 6.18 -1.11 -11.60
N MET A 27 5.54 -1.98 -12.37
CA MET A 27 6.23 -3.04 -13.09
C MET A 27 7.25 -2.47 -14.07
N ILE A 28 6.92 -1.42 -14.81
CA ILE A 28 7.86 -0.78 -15.74
C ILE A 28 9.01 -0.08 -14.97
N VAL A 29 8.69 0.68 -13.91
CA VAL A 29 9.67 1.46 -13.13
C VAL A 29 10.58 0.58 -12.30
N PHE A 30 10.01 -0.36 -11.54
CA PHE A 30 10.80 -1.17 -10.62
C PHE A 30 11.54 -2.30 -11.31
N CYS A 31 11.06 -2.81 -12.45
CA CYS A 31 11.63 -4.04 -12.97
C CYS A 31 12.87 -3.86 -13.85
N ASP A 32 13.22 -2.64 -14.26
CA ASP A 32 14.35 -2.20 -15.12
C ASP A 32 14.45 -2.87 -16.49
N ASP A 33 14.23 -4.17 -16.53
CA ASP A 33 14.06 -4.99 -17.70
C ASP A 33 12.92 -6.00 -17.45
N ILE A 34 11.75 -5.69 -18.00
CA ILE A 34 10.60 -6.62 -18.02
C ILE A 34 10.99 -7.93 -18.72
N ASN A 35 11.92 -7.92 -19.68
CA ASN A 35 12.31 -9.14 -20.41
C ASN A 35 13.03 -10.14 -19.50
N THR A 36 13.78 -9.66 -18.51
CA THR A 36 14.36 -10.53 -17.46
C THR A 36 13.27 -11.23 -16.66
N LEU A 37 12.19 -10.52 -16.30
CA LEU A 37 11.05 -11.14 -15.59
C LEU A 37 10.31 -12.15 -16.47
N ILE A 38 10.13 -11.81 -17.75
CA ILE A 38 9.54 -12.70 -18.74
C ILE A 38 10.36 -13.99 -18.85
N HIS A 39 11.69 -13.87 -18.98
CA HIS A 39 12.58 -15.01 -19.04
C HIS A 39 12.49 -15.87 -17.77
N GLN A 40 12.40 -15.26 -16.59
CA GLN A 40 12.20 -16.01 -15.35
C GLN A 40 10.86 -16.75 -15.36
N ALA A 41 9.77 -16.05 -15.69
CA ALA A 41 8.43 -16.63 -15.71
C ALA A 41 8.33 -17.80 -16.70
N TYR A 42 8.94 -17.72 -17.87
CA TYR A 42 8.93 -18.81 -18.84
C TYR A 42 9.75 -20.02 -18.40
N ASN A 43 10.94 -19.81 -17.81
CA ASN A 43 11.85 -20.92 -17.49
C ASN A 43 11.57 -21.55 -16.12
N TYR A 44 11.11 -20.76 -15.16
CA TYR A 44 10.94 -21.17 -13.77
C TYR A 44 9.47 -21.20 -13.34
N HIS A 45 8.53 -20.82 -14.22
CA HIS A 45 7.10 -20.69 -13.92
C HIS A 45 6.78 -19.69 -12.80
N GLU A 46 7.78 -18.90 -12.40
CA GLU A 46 7.73 -17.86 -11.37
C GLU A 46 8.69 -16.73 -11.77
N TYR A 47 8.40 -15.51 -11.31
CA TYR A 47 9.31 -14.38 -11.43
C TYR A 47 9.43 -13.68 -10.09
N VAL A 48 10.59 -13.07 -9.87
CA VAL A 48 10.96 -12.50 -8.58
C VAL A 48 11.32 -11.03 -8.80
N ILE A 49 10.67 -10.16 -8.04
CA ILE A 49 10.95 -8.71 -8.00
C ILE A 49 12.02 -8.42 -6.93
N GLU A 50 12.59 -9.45 -6.28
CA GLU A 50 13.45 -9.35 -5.10
C GLU A 50 14.46 -8.21 -5.18
N GLY A 51 14.43 -7.37 -4.15
CA GLY A 51 15.34 -6.23 -4.00
C GLY A 51 15.08 -5.06 -4.95
N LYS A 52 14.20 -5.20 -5.96
CA LYS A 52 13.92 -4.13 -6.91
C LYS A 52 13.05 -3.02 -6.33
N ILE A 53 12.23 -3.29 -5.31
CA ILE A 53 11.43 -2.24 -4.66
C ILE A 53 12.21 -1.56 -3.52
N ILE A 54 13.17 -2.28 -2.91
CA ILE A 54 13.87 -1.82 -1.70
C ILE A 54 15.14 -1.06 -2.05
N ASN A 55 15.33 0.13 -1.48
CA ASN A 55 16.47 1.02 -1.75
C ASN A 55 16.62 1.42 -3.22
N LYS A 56 15.57 1.26 -4.03
CA LYS A 56 15.59 1.68 -5.42
C LYS A 56 15.45 3.19 -5.50
N LYS A 57 16.54 3.85 -5.85
CA LYS A 57 16.57 5.28 -6.14
C LYS A 57 16.25 5.53 -7.61
N CYS A 58 15.73 6.71 -7.92
CA CYS A 58 15.68 7.20 -9.29
C CYS A 58 17.11 7.20 -9.86
N SER A 59 17.40 6.40 -10.88
CA SER A 59 18.71 6.32 -11.52
C SER A 59 18.67 7.01 -12.90
N GLU A 60 19.81 7.52 -13.36
CA GLU A 60 19.96 8.08 -14.71
C GLU A 60 19.81 7.03 -15.84
N GLN A 61 19.75 5.74 -15.51
CA GLN A 61 19.70 4.63 -16.48
C GLN A 61 18.31 4.38 -17.08
N TYR A 62 17.29 5.14 -16.70
CA TYR A 62 15.91 4.91 -17.14
C TYR A 62 15.49 5.65 -18.42
N LYS A 63 16.45 5.92 -19.30
CA LYS A 63 16.37 6.86 -20.44
C LYS A 63 15.18 6.70 -21.39
N LEU A 64 14.53 5.53 -21.46
CA LEU A 64 13.40 5.31 -22.37
C LEU A 64 12.07 5.81 -21.80
N MET A 65 11.68 5.41 -20.58
CA MET A 65 10.44 5.89 -19.95
C MET A 65 10.54 7.36 -19.48
N PHE A 66 11.75 7.78 -19.07
CA PHE A 66 11.98 9.09 -18.46
C PHE A 66 12.15 10.24 -19.45
N SER A 67 12.18 9.95 -20.74
CA SER A 67 12.11 11.04 -21.72
C SER A 67 10.73 11.73 -21.70
N HIS A 68 9.70 11.04 -21.20
CA HIS A 68 8.34 11.56 -21.05
C HIS A 68 7.91 11.63 -19.57
N PHE A 69 8.39 10.70 -18.73
CA PHE A 69 8.04 10.61 -17.31
C PHE A 69 9.06 11.31 -16.41
N ASN A 70 8.64 12.39 -15.72
CA ASN A 70 9.44 13.02 -14.67
C ASN A 70 8.91 12.65 -13.28
N PRO A 71 9.58 11.80 -12.49
CA PRO A 71 9.03 11.32 -11.23
C PRO A 71 8.96 12.38 -10.12
N THR A 72 9.62 13.52 -10.31
CA THR A 72 9.57 14.62 -9.34
C THR A 72 8.29 15.46 -9.46
N VAL A 73 7.51 15.24 -10.52
CA VAL A 73 6.26 15.94 -10.80
C VAL A 73 5.07 15.06 -10.39
N ILE A 74 4.00 15.70 -9.93
CA ILE A 74 2.71 15.04 -9.67
C ILE A 74 2.09 14.64 -11.01
N HIS A 75 1.82 13.34 -11.18
CA HIS A 75 1.09 12.84 -12.35
C HIS A 75 -0.29 12.38 -11.91
N ASN A 76 -1.33 13.00 -12.46
CA ASN A 76 -2.69 12.48 -12.28
C ASN A 76 -2.84 11.14 -13.02
N LEU A 77 -3.98 10.46 -12.80
CA LEU A 77 -4.24 9.16 -13.41
C LEU A 77 -4.19 9.19 -14.95
N GLU A 78 -4.72 10.24 -15.57
CA GLU A 78 -4.71 10.39 -17.03
C GLU A 78 -3.28 10.47 -17.56
N THR A 79 -2.44 11.30 -16.94
CA THR A 79 -1.03 11.43 -17.29
C THR A 79 -0.27 10.12 -17.06
N ILE A 80 -0.56 9.39 -15.98
CA ILE A 80 0.03 8.06 -15.74
C ILE A 80 -0.33 7.09 -16.87
N TYR A 81 -1.60 7.06 -17.27
CA TYR A 81 -2.05 6.21 -18.37
C TYR A 81 -1.32 6.57 -19.68
N GLU A 82 -1.21 7.86 -20.01
CA GLU A 82 -0.48 8.32 -21.19
C GLU A 82 0.99 7.87 -21.19
N HIS A 83 1.69 7.98 -20.05
CA HIS A 83 3.08 7.49 -19.94
C HIS A 83 3.21 5.99 -20.19
N ILE A 84 2.25 5.19 -19.71
CA ILE A 84 2.21 3.75 -19.95
C ILE A 84 2.03 3.47 -21.45
N ILE A 85 1.12 4.18 -22.12
CA ILE A 85 0.89 3.98 -23.55
C ILE A 85 2.11 4.43 -24.38
N LEU A 86 2.69 5.59 -24.06
CA LEU A 86 3.91 6.08 -24.72
C LEU A 86 5.08 5.10 -24.57
N TYR A 87 5.23 4.47 -23.40
CA TYR A 87 6.22 3.43 -23.19
C TYR A 87 6.07 2.29 -24.22
N PHE A 88 4.88 1.69 -24.35
CA PHE A 88 4.69 0.58 -25.29
C PHE A 88 4.78 1.00 -26.76
N ILE A 89 4.27 2.19 -27.10
CA ILE A 89 4.41 2.75 -28.46
C ILE A 89 5.88 2.98 -28.83
N SER A 90 6.74 3.31 -27.87
CA SER A 90 8.18 3.51 -28.12
C SER A 90 8.92 2.23 -28.51
N LEU A 91 8.40 1.06 -28.12
CA LEU A 91 9.02 -0.24 -28.37
C LEU A 91 8.81 -0.75 -29.81
N ASP A 92 9.57 -1.77 -30.18
CA ASP A 92 9.29 -2.61 -31.33
C ASP A 92 8.04 -3.47 -31.05
N LYS A 93 7.16 -3.65 -32.05
CA LYS A 93 5.87 -4.34 -31.87
C LYS A 93 5.98 -5.70 -31.17
N ASN A 94 6.88 -6.57 -31.63
CA ASN A 94 7.05 -7.89 -31.01
C ASN A 94 7.43 -7.78 -29.52
N LYS A 95 8.34 -6.86 -29.18
CA LYS A 95 8.75 -6.62 -27.80
C LYS A 95 7.59 -6.07 -26.97
N ALA A 96 6.83 -5.12 -27.51
CA ALA A 96 5.66 -4.56 -26.85
C ALA A 96 4.60 -5.63 -26.56
N ILE A 97 4.24 -6.44 -27.56
CA ILE A 97 3.25 -7.53 -27.42
C ILE A 97 3.70 -8.52 -26.34
N THR A 98 4.95 -8.99 -26.37
CA THR A 98 5.46 -9.93 -25.35
C THR A 98 5.38 -9.35 -23.94
N GLN A 99 5.67 -8.05 -23.77
CA GLN A 99 5.56 -7.39 -22.47
C GLN A 99 4.11 -7.18 -22.04
N LEU A 100 3.23 -6.80 -22.96
CA LEU A 100 1.79 -6.63 -22.70
C LEU A 100 1.16 -7.96 -22.25
N ASP A 101 1.45 -9.07 -22.94
CA ASP A 101 0.94 -10.39 -22.59
C ASP A 101 1.41 -10.83 -21.20
N PHE A 102 2.70 -10.63 -20.89
CA PHE A 102 3.25 -10.90 -19.57
C PHE A 102 2.57 -10.06 -18.50
N LEU A 103 2.43 -8.75 -18.70
CA LEU A 103 1.81 -7.84 -17.74
C LEU A 103 0.33 -8.14 -17.53
N LYS A 104 -0.39 -8.54 -18.59
CA LYS A 104 -1.80 -8.97 -18.50
C LYS A 104 -1.95 -10.21 -17.63
N SER A 105 -1.06 -11.18 -17.78
CA SER A 105 -1.00 -12.38 -16.92
C SER A 105 -0.62 -12.03 -15.48
N ALA A 106 0.42 -11.21 -15.29
CA ALA A 106 0.89 -10.75 -13.99
C ALA A 106 -0.20 -9.99 -13.21
N TRP A 107 -0.90 -9.07 -13.88
CA TRP A 107 -2.05 -8.35 -13.32
C TRP A 107 -3.20 -9.28 -12.93
N SER A 108 -3.53 -10.25 -13.80
CA SER A 108 -4.55 -11.25 -13.50
C SER A 108 -4.22 -12.08 -12.25
N ASN A 109 -2.93 -12.34 -12.01
CA ASN A 109 -2.49 -13.02 -10.78
C ASN A 109 -2.52 -12.10 -9.55
N ALA A 110 -2.16 -10.82 -9.71
CA ALA A 110 -2.29 -9.83 -8.64
C ALA A 110 -3.75 -9.68 -8.16
N LEU A 111 -4.71 -9.67 -9.09
CA LEU A 111 -6.14 -9.61 -8.75
C LEU A 111 -6.63 -10.78 -7.89
N LYS A 112 -6.07 -11.98 -8.08
CA LYS A 112 -6.41 -13.17 -7.28
C LYS A 112 -5.86 -13.10 -5.86
N ASN A 113 -4.80 -12.32 -5.64
CA ASN A 113 -4.15 -12.18 -4.35
C ASN A 113 -4.84 -11.10 -3.51
N ASN A 114 -5.89 -11.48 -2.78
CA ASN A 114 -6.61 -10.53 -1.94
C ASN A 114 -5.94 -10.32 -0.56
N ASN A 115 -4.97 -9.42 -0.52
CA ASN A 115 -4.07 -9.19 0.60
C ASN A 115 -4.20 -7.79 1.25
N HIS A 116 -5.07 -6.94 0.70
CA HIS A 116 -5.22 -5.53 1.08
C HIS A 116 -6.57 -5.19 1.71
N ASN A 117 -7.47 -6.17 1.92
CA ASN A 117 -8.79 -5.98 2.56
C ASN A 117 -8.77 -5.32 3.95
N TRP A 118 -7.63 -5.34 4.64
CA TRP A 118 -7.49 -4.72 5.96
C TRP A 118 -7.15 -3.22 5.88
N ILE A 119 -6.91 -2.70 4.68
CA ILE A 119 -6.61 -1.30 4.39
C ILE A 119 -7.92 -0.61 4.02
N ASP A 120 -8.35 0.32 4.85
CA ASP A 120 -9.56 1.11 4.65
C ASP A 120 -9.25 2.32 3.76
N LYS A 121 -9.85 2.34 2.57
CA LYS A 121 -9.69 3.41 1.57
C LYS A 121 -10.10 4.79 2.10
N SER A 122 -11.02 4.84 3.07
CA SER A 122 -11.51 6.09 3.65
C SER A 122 -10.68 6.58 4.84
N ASN A 123 -9.71 5.79 5.29
CA ASN A 123 -8.94 6.06 6.50
C ASN A 123 -7.58 6.71 6.16
N GLU A 124 -7.56 8.03 6.02
CA GLU A 124 -6.35 8.81 5.69
C GLU A 124 -5.19 8.54 6.66
N ASP A 125 -5.46 8.47 7.97
CA ASP A 125 -4.44 8.14 8.99
C ASP A 125 -3.77 6.77 8.72
N GLN A 126 -4.57 5.77 8.31
CA GLN A 126 -4.04 4.45 7.97
C GLN A 126 -3.18 4.52 6.70
N ILE A 127 -3.63 5.23 5.68
CA ILE A 127 -2.91 5.34 4.40
C ILE A 127 -1.58 6.07 4.59
N ASP A 128 -1.59 7.21 5.28
CA ASP A 128 -0.36 7.96 5.58
C ASP A 128 0.60 7.13 6.47
N TRP A 129 0.05 6.36 7.42
CA TRP A 129 0.85 5.43 8.22
C TRP A 129 1.48 4.32 7.38
N ILE A 130 0.75 3.75 6.40
CA ILE A 130 1.29 2.72 5.50
C ILE A 130 2.46 3.28 4.67
N ILE A 131 2.29 4.46 4.10
CA ILE A 131 3.33 5.15 3.33
C ILE A 131 4.59 5.33 4.18
N GLU A 132 4.44 5.78 5.42
CA GLU A 132 5.55 5.93 6.36
C GLU A 132 6.18 4.59 6.75
N TYR A 133 5.36 3.54 6.91
CA TYR A 133 5.83 2.19 7.19
C TYR A 133 6.69 1.64 6.04
N TYR A 134 6.28 1.89 4.79
CA TYR A 134 7.04 1.55 3.60
C TYR A 134 8.38 2.27 3.58
N ARG A 135 8.41 3.59 3.80
CA ARG A 135 9.66 4.36 3.90
C ARG A 135 10.60 3.79 4.96
N LYS A 136 10.10 3.47 6.16
CA LYS A 136 10.89 2.83 7.23
C LYS A 136 11.38 1.42 6.89
N SER A 137 10.68 0.74 5.98
CA SER A 137 11.07 -0.58 5.46
C SER A 137 11.99 -0.47 4.24
N ASN A 138 12.48 0.74 3.91
CA ASN A 138 13.27 1.07 2.73
C ASN A 138 12.57 0.78 1.39
N ILE A 139 11.25 0.73 1.37
CA ILE A 139 10.44 0.69 0.16
C ILE A 139 10.31 2.15 -0.30
N GLU A 140 11.11 2.54 -1.30
CA GLU A 140 11.14 3.92 -1.75
C GLU A 140 10.01 4.22 -2.74
N LEU A 141 9.31 5.32 -2.49
CA LEU A 141 8.11 5.75 -3.22
C LEU A 141 8.36 7.09 -3.95
N TRP A 142 9.58 7.30 -4.45
CA TRP A 142 10.04 8.62 -4.95
C TRP A 142 9.27 9.16 -6.16
N PHE A 143 8.51 8.34 -6.87
CA PHE A 143 7.62 8.77 -7.96
C PHE A 143 6.16 8.95 -7.54
N ILE A 144 5.83 8.67 -6.27
CA ILE A 144 4.49 8.90 -5.72
C ILE A 144 4.51 10.28 -5.10
N ASN A 145 4.05 11.25 -5.89
CA ASN A 145 3.88 12.63 -5.44
C ASN A 145 2.38 13.01 -5.37
N ASN A 146 1.50 12.02 -5.19
CA ASN A 146 0.06 12.26 -5.19
C ASN A 146 -0.42 12.74 -3.82
N GLU A 147 -1.10 13.87 -3.81
CA GLU A 147 -1.67 14.45 -2.59
C GLU A 147 -3.05 13.86 -2.26
N ASP A 148 -3.80 13.41 -3.26
CA ASP A 148 -5.16 12.89 -3.05
C ASP A 148 -5.17 11.49 -2.42
N LEU A 149 -6.14 11.27 -1.53
CA LEU A 149 -6.30 10.03 -0.77
C LEU A 149 -6.50 8.80 -1.67
N ASP A 150 -7.21 8.97 -2.79
CA ASP A 150 -7.54 7.88 -3.71
C ASP A 150 -6.26 7.30 -4.35
N SER A 151 -5.41 8.20 -4.86
CA SER A 151 -4.10 7.88 -5.41
C SER A 151 -3.15 7.30 -4.38
N LYS A 152 -3.13 7.85 -3.16
CA LYS A 152 -2.33 7.28 -2.07
C LYS A 152 -2.75 5.85 -1.76
N TYR A 153 -4.06 5.60 -1.63
CA TYR A 153 -4.60 4.26 -1.38
C TYR A 153 -4.21 3.28 -2.50
N HIS A 154 -4.46 3.65 -3.76
CA HIS A 154 -4.18 2.78 -4.89
C HIS A 154 -2.69 2.51 -5.06
N THR A 155 -1.85 3.51 -4.78
CA THR A 155 -0.41 3.33 -4.68
C THR A 155 -0.04 2.26 -3.64
N CYS A 156 -0.57 2.38 -2.42
CA CYS A 156 -0.23 1.46 -1.33
C CYS A 156 -0.54 0.01 -1.68
N ILE A 157 -1.75 -0.25 -2.21
CA ILE A 157 -2.14 -1.61 -2.56
C ILE A 157 -1.38 -2.14 -3.78
N SER A 158 -1.07 -1.28 -4.76
CA SER A 158 -0.32 -1.69 -5.96
C SER A 158 1.11 -2.12 -5.62
N ILE A 159 1.76 -1.56 -4.59
CA ILE A 159 3.06 -2.06 -4.10
C ILE A 159 2.94 -3.49 -3.57
N LEU A 160 1.87 -3.78 -2.81
CA LEU A 160 1.61 -5.12 -2.31
C LEU A 160 1.26 -6.09 -3.45
N ASP A 161 0.67 -5.61 -4.54
CA ASP A 161 0.32 -6.42 -5.71
C ASP A 161 1.54 -6.89 -6.50
N LEU A 162 2.62 -6.10 -6.53
CA LEU A 162 3.88 -6.47 -7.16
C LEU A 162 4.44 -7.77 -6.56
N TRP A 163 4.38 -7.86 -5.24
CA TRP A 163 4.98 -8.95 -4.49
C TRP A 163 4.27 -10.28 -4.80
N GLN A 164 4.98 -11.24 -5.38
CA GLN A 164 4.40 -12.55 -5.66
C GLN A 164 4.21 -13.36 -4.36
N LYS A 165 3.24 -14.29 -4.36
CA LYS A 165 2.87 -15.03 -3.13
C LYS A 165 4.03 -15.85 -2.56
N ASN A 166 4.82 -16.47 -3.43
CA ASN A 166 5.93 -17.35 -3.05
C ASN A 166 7.26 -16.59 -2.89
N GLU A 167 7.27 -15.30 -3.14
CA GLU A 167 8.48 -14.50 -3.13
C GLU A 167 8.91 -14.15 -1.71
N HIS A 168 10.19 -14.38 -1.44
CA HIS A 168 10.85 -14.03 -0.19
C HIS A 168 11.88 -12.95 -0.45
N ILE A 169 11.78 -11.81 0.24
CA ILE A 169 12.76 -10.74 0.13
C ILE A 169 13.70 -10.81 1.34
N SER A 170 14.98 -11.07 1.12
CA SER A 170 15.99 -11.31 2.18
C SER A 170 15.90 -10.39 3.41
N LYS A 171 15.66 -9.07 3.22
CA LYS A 171 15.58 -8.08 4.32
C LYS A 171 14.21 -7.94 4.99
N ILE A 172 13.14 -8.45 4.38
CA ILE A 172 11.76 -8.25 4.85
C ILE A 172 11.11 -9.57 5.25
N GLY A 173 11.35 -10.65 4.52
CA GLY A 173 10.72 -11.96 4.69
C GLY A 173 9.75 -12.30 3.56
N SER A 174 8.76 -13.15 3.82
CA SER A 174 7.66 -13.40 2.88
C SER A 174 6.64 -12.26 2.90
N LYS A 175 5.85 -12.18 1.84
CA LYS A 175 4.73 -11.22 1.72
C LYS A 175 3.74 -11.31 2.88
N ASP A 176 3.31 -12.53 3.24
CA ASP A 176 2.36 -12.74 4.33
C ASP A 176 2.95 -12.32 5.69
N TYR A 177 4.24 -12.63 5.92
CA TYR A 177 4.94 -12.20 7.12
C TYR A 177 5.00 -10.67 7.24
N PHE A 178 5.30 -9.99 6.12
CA PHE A 178 5.33 -8.53 6.09
C PHE A 178 3.96 -7.91 6.38
N ILE A 179 2.90 -8.41 5.75
CA ILE A 179 1.53 -7.91 5.94
C ILE A 179 1.07 -8.12 7.39
N GLU A 180 1.35 -9.28 7.99
CA GLU A 180 1.01 -9.53 9.39
C GLU A 180 1.77 -8.59 10.35
N LYS A 181 3.05 -8.31 10.05
CA LYS A 181 3.84 -7.33 10.80
C LYS A 181 3.26 -5.92 10.67
N MET A 182 2.80 -5.54 9.47
CA MET A 182 2.11 -4.28 9.23
C MET A 182 0.82 -4.18 10.06
N LYS A 183 -0.09 -5.17 9.96
CA LYS A 183 -1.36 -5.18 10.71
C LYS A 183 -1.16 -5.04 12.22
N ARG A 184 -0.18 -5.76 12.78
CA ARG A 184 0.17 -5.65 14.21
C ARG A 184 0.66 -4.26 14.57
N SER A 185 1.57 -3.71 13.76
CA SER A 185 2.11 -2.36 13.98
C SER A 185 1.02 -1.28 13.86
N TRP A 186 0.10 -1.41 12.91
CA TRP A 186 -1.06 -0.52 12.76
C TRP A 186 -1.99 -0.60 13.96
N SER A 187 -2.27 -1.81 14.47
CA SER A 187 -3.12 -1.99 15.66
C SER A 187 -2.54 -1.26 16.88
N GLN A 188 -1.21 -1.30 17.05
CA GLN A 188 -0.52 -0.54 18.09
C GLN A 188 -0.58 0.98 17.83
N GLN A 189 -0.44 1.42 16.58
CA GLN A 189 -0.57 2.82 16.23
C GLN A 189 -1.98 3.35 16.51
N LYS A 190 -3.00 2.60 16.12
CA LYS A 190 -4.41 2.90 16.40
C LYS A 190 -4.68 3.00 17.90
N TYR A 191 -4.07 2.13 18.70
CA TYR A 191 -4.13 2.24 20.16
C TYR A 191 -3.46 3.54 20.64
N ARG A 192 -2.25 3.85 20.17
CA ARG A 192 -1.55 5.10 20.53
C ARG A 192 -2.36 6.35 20.18
N LEU A 193 -3.00 6.37 19.01
CA LEU A 193 -3.86 7.47 18.58
C LEU A 193 -5.10 7.59 19.48
N SER A 194 -5.73 6.47 19.87
CA SER A 194 -6.93 6.49 20.71
C SER A 194 -6.69 6.91 22.16
N VAL A 195 -5.43 6.89 22.61
CA VAL A 195 -5.00 7.30 23.95
C VAL A 195 -4.12 8.56 23.96
N LYS A 196 -3.90 9.22 22.82
CA LYS A 196 -2.97 10.37 22.68
C LYS A 196 -3.23 11.47 23.71
N ASP A 197 -4.50 11.79 23.94
CA ASP A 197 -4.93 12.83 24.89
C ASP A 197 -5.43 12.25 26.22
N LYS A 198 -5.21 10.95 26.45
CA LYS A 198 -5.65 10.25 27.66
C LYS A 198 -4.44 9.94 28.54
N LYS A 199 -4.55 10.26 29.83
CA LYS A 199 -3.58 9.81 30.83
C LYS A 199 -4.12 8.60 31.57
N SER A 200 -3.27 7.59 31.76
CA SER A 200 -3.62 6.47 32.63
C SER A 200 -3.61 6.93 34.08
N ILE A 201 -4.69 6.67 34.80
CA ILE A 201 -4.78 6.89 36.24
C ILE A 201 -4.71 5.52 36.90
N ASN A 202 -3.59 5.21 37.54
CA ASN A 202 -3.44 4.01 38.35
C ASN A 202 -4.00 4.28 39.75
N LEU A 203 -5.19 3.75 40.04
CA LEU A 203 -5.82 3.87 41.35
C LEU A 203 -5.54 2.62 42.18
N ARG A 204 -5.15 2.83 43.44
CA ARG A 204 -5.17 1.80 44.48
C ARG A 204 -6.41 2.03 45.34
N VAL A 205 -7.28 1.03 45.41
CA VAL A 205 -8.52 1.06 46.18
C VAL A 205 -8.65 -0.24 46.95
N ASP A 206 -9.46 -0.24 48.01
CA ASP A 206 -9.77 -1.47 48.74
C ASP A 206 -10.43 -2.51 47.85
N LYS A 207 -10.18 -3.80 48.13
CA LYS A 207 -10.71 -4.92 47.34
C LYS A 207 -12.24 -4.90 47.22
N GLU A 208 -12.94 -4.50 48.29
CA GLU A 208 -14.40 -4.40 48.27
C GLU A 208 -14.90 -3.24 47.39
N ILE A 209 -14.14 -2.14 47.31
CA ILE A 209 -14.43 -1.02 46.40
C ILE A 209 -14.16 -1.44 44.95
N GLU A 210 -13.07 -2.18 44.69
CA GLU A 210 -12.81 -2.71 43.36
C GLU A 210 -13.94 -3.64 42.88
N LYS A 211 -14.46 -4.52 43.74
CA LYS A 211 -15.62 -5.37 43.41
C LYS A 211 -16.84 -4.54 43.02
N LYS A 212 -17.15 -3.48 43.78
CA LYS A 212 -18.26 -2.57 43.47
C LYS A 212 -18.07 -1.84 42.14
N ILE A 213 -16.86 -1.35 41.88
CA ILE A 213 -16.50 -0.71 40.60
C ILE A 213 -16.69 -1.70 39.45
N ASN A 214 -16.16 -2.93 39.56
CA ASN A 214 -16.29 -3.95 38.52
C ASN A 214 -17.75 -4.31 38.23
N LYS A 215 -18.59 -4.42 39.27
CA LYS A 215 -20.01 -4.66 39.12
C LYS A 215 -20.71 -3.52 38.40
N LEU A 216 -20.44 -2.27 38.80
CA LEU A 216 -20.99 -1.09 38.14
C LEU A 216 -20.57 -1.02 36.67
N CYS A 217 -19.31 -1.30 36.35
CA CYS A 217 -18.82 -1.36 34.97
C CYS A 217 -19.58 -2.40 34.14
N ALA A 218 -19.83 -3.59 34.70
CA ALA A 218 -20.59 -4.65 34.03
C ALA A 218 -22.05 -4.25 33.80
N ASP A 219 -22.71 -3.73 34.84
CA ASP A 219 -24.13 -3.32 34.79
C ASP A 219 -24.35 -2.16 33.81
N SER A 220 -23.39 -1.23 33.74
CA SER A 220 -23.46 -0.04 32.86
C SER A 220 -22.81 -0.20 31.50
N LYS A 221 -22.14 -1.33 31.22
CA LYS A 221 -21.32 -1.57 30.02
C LYS A 221 -20.25 -0.50 29.78
N LEU A 222 -19.66 0.02 30.86
CA LEU A 222 -18.63 1.04 30.82
C LEU A 222 -17.28 0.47 31.25
N THR A 223 -16.21 1.04 30.71
CA THR A 223 -14.86 0.83 31.26
C THR A 223 -14.68 1.57 32.58
N LYS A 224 -13.72 1.14 33.40
CA LYS A 224 -13.39 1.82 34.67
C LYS A 224 -13.12 3.32 34.47
N SER A 225 -12.39 3.67 33.40
CA SER A 225 -12.09 5.08 33.06
C SER A 225 -13.35 5.89 32.74
N GLN A 226 -14.24 5.35 31.90
CA GLN A 226 -15.51 6.03 31.57
C GLN A 226 -16.41 6.20 32.79
N LEU A 227 -16.46 5.20 33.67
CA LEU A 227 -17.22 5.29 34.91
C LEU A 227 -16.69 6.41 35.82
N ILE A 228 -15.37 6.56 35.91
CA ILE A 228 -14.71 7.63 36.70
C ILE A 228 -15.00 9.01 36.09
N GLU A 229 -14.86 9.18 34.78
CA GLU A 229 -15.17 10.43 34.08
C GLU A 229 -16.62 10.86 34.33
N LEU A 230 -17.58 9.94 34.16
CA LEU A 230 -19.00 10.19 34.42
C LEU A 230 -19.27 10.53 35.89
N ALA A 231 -18.60 9.86 36.83
CA ALA A 231 -18.75 10.15 38.25
C ALA A 231 -18.26 11.57 38.57
N ILE A 232 -17.11 11.98 38.04
CA ILE A 232 -16.56 13.33 38.23
C ILE A 232 -17.50 14.38 37.62
N GLU A 233 -17.99 14.17 36.40
CA GLU A 233 -18.94 15.09 35.76
C GLU A 233 -20.23 15.26 36.56
N LYS A 234 -20.80 14.16 37.07
CA LYS A 234 -21.99 14.21 37.93
C LYS A 234 -21.74 14.96 39.24
N ILE A 235 -20.60 14.69 39.89
CA ILE A 235 -20.22 15.39 41.12
C ILE A 235 -20.07 16.89 40.85
N ASN A 236 -19.42 17.29 39.76
CA ASN A 236 -19.27 18.71 39.40
C ASN A 236 -20.61 19.37 39.08
N LYS A 237 -21.52 18.69 38.37
CA LYS A 237 -22.87 19.19 38.10
C LYS A 237 -23.73 19.37 39.36
N SER A 238 -23.49 18.57 40.41
CA SER A 238 -24.21 18.71 41.68
C SER A 238 -23.70 19.82 42.60
N LYS A 239 -22.56 20.44 42.27
CA LYS A 239 -21.95 21.54 43.03
C LYS A 239 -22.30 22.93 42.51
N HIS A 240 -23.00 23.01 41.38
CA HIS A 240 -23.53 24.22 40.74
C HIS A 240 -25.04 24.09 40.59
#